data_AF-A0A957FEJ4-F1
#
_entry.id   AF-A0A957FEJ4-F1
#
_cell.length_a   1.000
_cell.length_b   1.000
_cell.length_c   1.000
_cell.angle_alpha   90.00
_cell.angle_beta   90.00
_cell.angle_gamma   90.00
#
_symmetry.space_group_name_H-M   'P 1'
#
loop_
_entity.id
_entity.type
_entity.pdbx_description
1 polymer ?
#
loop_
_entity_poly.entity_id
_entity_poly.type
_entity_poly.pdbx_seq_one_letter_code
_entity_poly.pdbx_strand_id
1 'polypeptide(L)' 'VLRLMARGLSNAEIAAQLYLSEGTVRNHVSAIFTKLDVADRTQAVIIAIRHGLDE' A
#
# COMPACT_ATOMS: atom_id res chain seq x y z
N VAL A 1 3.52 -4.54 0.44
CA VAL A 1 3.06 -3.13 0.48
C VAL A 1 1.54 -3.02 0.47
N LEU A 2 0.81 -3.39 -0.60
CA LEU A 2 -0.66 -3.27 -0.66
C LEU A 2 -1.41 -3.89 0.54
N ARG A 3 -1.07 -5.13 0.92
CA ARG A 3 -1.61 -5.80 2.13
C ARG A 3 -1.40 -4.98 3.40
N LEU A 4 -0.21 -4.40 3.58
CA LEU A 4 0.10 -3.60 4.76
C LEU A 4 -0.66 -2.27 4.75
N MET A 5 -0.90 -1.68 3.58
CA MET A 5 -1.79 -0.53 3.46
C MET A 5 -3.23 -0.89 3.86
N ALA A 6 -3.71 -2.06 3.45
CA ALA A 6 -5.05 -2.56 3.79
C ALA A 6 -5.22 -2.77 5.30
N ARG A 7 -4.14 -3.20 5.98
CA ARG A 7 -4.05 -3.28 7.44
C ARG A 7 -3.89 -1.93 8.15
N GLY A 8 -3.95 -0.81 7.42
CA GLY A 8 -3.91 0.54 7.97
C GLY A 8 -2.52 1.16 8.17
N LEU A 9 -1.43 0.46 7.83
CA LEU A 9 -0.08 0.95 8.11
C LEU A 9 0.34 2.10 7.20
N SER A 10 0.89 3.15 7.78
CA SER A 10 1.54 4.26 7.09
C SER A 10 2.78 3.83 6.30
N ASN A 11 3.26 4.68 5.38
CA ASN A 11 4.47 4.38 4.61
C ASN A 11 5.71 4.21 5.49
N ALA A 12 5.78 4.92 6.62
CA ALA A 12 6.85 4.79 7.60
C ALA A 12 6.81 3.43 8.33
N GLU A 13 5.63 2.99 8.76
CA GLU A 13 5.46 1.66 9.39
C GLU A 13 5.76 0.53 8.40
N ILE A 14 5.30 0.67 7.15
CA ILE A 14 5.61 -0.28 6.08
C ILE A 14 7.12 -0.32 5.80
N ALA A 15 7.77 0.84 5.77
CA ALA A 15 9.22 0.94 5.55
C ALA A 15 9.99 0.22 6.66
N ALA A 16 9.62 0.46 7.92
CA ALA A 16 10.20 -0.22 9.07
C ALA A 16 9.99 -1.73 9.02
N GLN A 17 8.77 -2.19 8.73
CA GLN A 17 8.44 -3.62 8.72
C GLN A 17 9.11 -4.40 7.57
N LEU A 18 9.35 -3.73 6.43
CA LEU A 18 9.98 -4.33 5.26
C LEU A 18 11.49 -4.07 5.18
N TYR A 19 12.09 -3.38 6.16
CA TYR A 19 13.49 -2.95 6.14
C TYR A 19 13.85 -2.14 4.88
N LEU A 20 12.95 -1.24 4.45
CA LEU A 20 13.10 -0.38 3.28
C LEU A 20 13.16 1.10 3.68
N SER A 21 13.58 1.97 2.76
CA SER A 21 13.37 3.41 2.92
C SER A 21 11.90 3.78 2.65
N GLU A 22 11.41 4.84 3.28
CA GLU A 22 10.08 5.39 2.96
C GLU A 22 9.93 5.79 1.49
N GLY A 23 11.00 6.28 0.86
CA GLY A 23 11.01 6.60 -0.57
C GLY A 23 10.76 5.38 -1.44
N THR A 24 11.40 4.25 -1.11
CA THR A 24 11.17 2.96 -1.77
C THR A 24 9.71 2.51 -1.61
N VAL A 25 9.13 2.64 -0.41
CA VAL A 25 7.71 2.33 -0.19
C VAL A 25 6.81 3.25 -1.02
N ARG A 26 7.09 4.55 -1.09
CA ARG A 26 6.36 5.50 -1.94
C ARG A 26 6.37 5.07 -3.41
N ASN A 27 7.51 4.61 -3.92
CA ASN A 27 7.60 4.10 -5.29
C ASN A 27 6.73 2.85 -5.51
N HIS A 28 6.72 1.92 -4.54
CA HIS A 28 5.81 0.78 -4.59
C HIS A 28 4.34 1.20 -4.57
N VAL A 29 3.97 2.18 -3.73
CA VAL A 29 2.60 2.71 -3.67
C VAL A 29 2.20 3.33 -5.01
N SER A 30 3.03 4.18 -5.61
CA SER A 30 2.76 4.76 -6.94
C SER A 30 2.60 3.68 -8.01
N ALA A 31 3.46 2.67 -8.03
CA ALA A 31 3.36 1.56 -8.99
C ALA A 31 2.08 0.72 -8.77
N ILE A 32 1.63 0.56 -7.52
CA ILE A 32 0.36 -0.10 -7.20
C ILE A 32 -0.81 0.73 -7.72
N PHE A 33 -0.81 2.05 -7.51
CA PHE A 33 -1.88 2.92 -7.99
C PHE A 33 -2.02 2.87 -9.51
N THR A 34 -0.90 2.94 -10.23
CA THR A 34 -0.88 2.76 -11.69
C THR A 34 -1.43 1.40 -12.12
N LYS A 35 -1.07 0.32 -11.43
CA LYS A 35 -1.53 -1.04 -11.79
C LYS A 35 -3.00 -1.28 -11.49
N LEU A 36 -3.55 -0.63 -10.47
CA LEU A 36 -4.95 -0.74 -10.08
C LEU A 36 -5.84 0.33 -10.74
N ASP A 37 -5.25 1.25 -11.48
CA ASP A 37 -5.93 2.41 -12.08
C ASP A 37 -6.72 3.24 -11.06
N VAL A 38 -6.06 3.59 -9.95
CA VAL A 38 -6.64 4.36 -8.85
C VAL A 38 -5.88 5.66 -8.59
N ALA A 39 -6.59 6.67 -8.12
CA ALA A 39 -6.04 8.00 -7.88
C ALA A 39 -5.39 8.16 -6.51
N ASP A 40 -5.82 7.38 -5.51
CA ASP A 40 -5.40 7.55 -4.14
C ASP A 40 -5.34 6.26 -3.32
N ARG A 41 -4.79 6.42 -2.11
CA ARG A 41 -4.60 5.35 -1.13
C ARG A 41 -5.91 4.72 -0.69
N THR A 42 -6.96 5.51 -0.48
CA THR A 42 -8.25 5.03 0.00
C THR A 42 -8.85 4.07 -1.02
N GLN A 43 -8.82 4.43 -2.30
CA GLN A 43 -9.26 3.55 -3.39
C GLN A 43 -8.45 2.24 -3.44
N ALA A 44 -7.11 2.33 -3.37
CA ALA A 44 -6.25 1.14 -3.35
C ALA A 44 -6.54 0.22 -2.15
N VAL A 45 -6.78 0.79 -0.97
CA VAL A 45 -7.12 0.06 0.25
C VAL A 45 -8.49 -0.62 0.14
N ILE A 46 -9.51 0.08 -0.39
CA ILE A 46 -10.84 -0.51 -0.61
C ILE A 46 -10.76 -1.72 -1.55
N ILE A 47 -9.99 -1.61 -2.64
CA ILE A 47 -9.75 -2.74 -3.55
C ILE A 47 -9.08 -3.88 -2.80
N ALA A 48 -8.03 -3.60 -2.02
CA ALA A 48 -7.31 -4.62 -1.25
C ALA A 48 -8.23 -5.37 -0.27
N ILE A 49 -9.07 -4.66 0.48
CA ILE A 49 -10.04 -5.25 1.43
C ILE A 49 -11.06 -6.13 0.67
N ARG A 50 -11.60 -5.65 -0.46
CA ARG A 50 -12.53 -6.44 -1.29
C ARG A 50 -11.92 -7.75 -1.82
N HIS A 51 -10.60 -7.82 -1.88
CA HIS A 51 -9.83 -9.00 -2.28
C HIS A 51 -9.26 -9.80 -1.10
N GLY A 52 -9.65 -9.50 0.15
CA GLY A 52 -9.18 -10.21 1.34
C GLY A 52 -7.69 -9.98 1.65
N LEU A 53 -7.14 -8.82 1.25
CA LEU A 53 -5.74 -8.48 1.52
C LEU A 53 -5.56 -7.72 2.85
N ASP A 54 -6.57 -7.70 3.72
CA ASP A 54 -6.52 -7.12 5.07
C ASP A 54 -6.30 -8.16 6.18
N GLU A 55 -6.44 -9.46 5.86
CA GLU A 55 -6.08 -10.59 6.74
C GLU A 55 -4.57 -10.71 6.97
#